data_AF-A0A1H8SLE3-F1
#
_entry.id   AF-A0A1H8SLE3-F1
#
_cell.length_a   1.000
_cell.length_b   1.000
_cell.length_c   1.000
_cell.angle_alpha   90.00
_cell.angle_beta   90.00
_cell.angle_gamma   90.00
#
_symmetry.space_group_name_H-M   'P 1'
#
loop_
_entity.id
_entity.type
_entity.pdbx_description
1 polymer ?
#
loop_
_entity_poly.entity_id
_entity_poly.type
_entity_poly.pdbx_seq_one_letter_code
_entity_poly.pdbx_strand_id
1 'polypeptide(L)'
;ISAEGATFDIEATGSDWVVRNVGIKGVWDQYEKREPFRAAVDRGSTGRIENFYFADGAPDDAYPGVTGIYVYRNHAGTLRIDRTNIQDMPDNAIYASTPGYPDTDEYPLPEGGGGVVEITNSYAADCQAAHFRLGTAGSFARNCVAVGGEGGHRGFLGRFDTTRAIDCDFVGHSRGDVVCGTFGWPSSTSATVSVEDCRFETVGDLTYTGDVVGESTGTPRTEPPAGVPRSPEEAAAGGADSDSSDGSTDDSTGTSLPSTLTVETTEGGPLVEYEFTVEGTVANGDAADSNDTITDEGETATVTGATGNGYTDSFQFEGDLTDWSASVASDHYRVLVDGAEIDPTDAGGKTLTIETTESGPLVEYEFTVDGSVTKRDAADGNDTVTETDGTATVTGVTGNGYTDSFRFEGDLTDWTASVASDHYRVLVDGEEIDATGVGGPTTLTVETDADSPAVSYEFSVDGTVSRGPTAEGGSSIASDTISGEDPATVSGVTGRGYADDFEFEGTLLNWSADVDADEYRLLLDGETVDPSEI
;
A
#
# COMPACT_ATOMS: atom_id res chain seq x y z
N ILE A 1 22.38 14.94 -20.87
CA ILE A 1 23.59 15.13 -21.68
C ILE A 1 23.17 15.24 -23.13
N SER A 2 23.25 16.45 -23.68
CA SER A 2 22.77 16.75 -25.04
C SER A 2 23.63 17.80 -25.76
N ALA A 3 24.71 18.24 -25.13
CA ALA A 3 25.64 19.23 -25.67
C ALA A 3 27.04 18.63 -25.71
N GLU A 4 27.85 19.06 -26.70
CA GLU A 4 29.23 18.61 -26.87
C GLU A 4 30.06 18.85 -25.60
N GLY A 5 30.74 17.81 -25.13
CA GLY A 5 31.58 17.80 -23.92
C GLY A 5 30.80 17.83 -22.60
N ALA A 6 29.47 17.74 -22.62
CA ALA A 6 28.66 17.78 -21.41
C ALA A 6 28.79 16.50 -20.58
N THR A 7 28.88 16.68 -19.27
CA THR A 7 29.01 15.63 -18.27
C THR A 7 28.17 15.98 -17.03
N PHE A 8 28.14 15.10 -16.04
CA PHE A 8 27.58 15.39 -14.72
C PHE A 8 28.62 15.11 -13.62
N ASP A 9 28.40 15.72 -12.45
CA ASP A 9 29.24 15.54 -11.27
C ASP A 9 28.35 15.65 -10.02
N ILE A 10 28.32 14.60 -9.23
CA ILE A 10 27.62 14.45 -7.96
C ILE A 10 28.65 13.97 -6.93
N GLU A 11 28.83 14.75 -5.87
CA GLU A 11 29.71 14.39 -4.77
C GLU A 11 28.93 14.45 -3.45
N ALA A 12 28.78 13.30 -2.79
CA ALA A 12 28.09 13.16 -1.52
C ALA A 12 29.06 12.62 -0.45
N THR A 13 29.49 13.48 0.46
CA THR A 13 30.40 13.11 1.55
C THR A 13 29.94 13.70 2.88
N GLY A 14 30.20 13.00 3.99
CA GLY A 14 29.85 13.44 5.33
C GLY A 14 28.93 12.44 6.04
N SER A 15 28.08 12.96 6.93
CA SER A 15 27.14 12.17 7.74
C SER A 15 25.70 12.28 7.23
N ASP A 16 24.95 11.18 7.31
CA ASP A 16 23.48 11.14 7.30
C ASP A 16 22.85 11.84 6.08
N TRP A 17 23.38 11.56 4.90
CA TRP A 17 22.95 12.14 3.63
C TRP A 17 22.13 11.17 2.78
N VAL A 18 21.28 11.74 1.92
CA VAL A 18 20.50 11.00 0.92
C VAL A 18 20.61 11.68 -0.43
N VAL A 19 20.92 10.92 -1.47
CA VAL A 19 20.74 11.27 -2.88
C VAL A 19 19.72 10.29 -3.44
N ARG A 20 18.57 10.80 -3.88
CA ARG A 20 17.51 9.94 -4.41
C ARG A 20 16.82 10.53 -5.61
N ASN A 21 16.26 9.66 -6.44
CA ASN A 21 15.42 10.00 -7.58
C ASN A 21 16.17 10.84 -8.61
N VAL A 22 17.27 10.29 -9.14
CA VAL A 22 18.15 11.01 -10.05
C VAL A 22 18.32 10.18 -11.32
N GLY A 23 17.77 10.66 -12.42
CA GLY A 23 18.00 10.09 -13.74
C GLY A 23 18.89 10.95 -14.62
N ILE A 24 19.94 10.33 -15.16
CA ILE A 24 20.84 10.96 -16.12
C ILE A 24 20.40 10.56 -17.53
N LYS A 25 19.75 11.50 -18.23
CA LYS A 25 19.38 11.34 -19.64
C LYS A 25 20.55 11.69 -20.55
N GLY A 26 20.85 10.87 -21.53
CA GLY A 26 21.85 11.04 -22.59
C GLY A 26 23.22 10.44 -22.28
N VAL A 27 23.93 10.05 -23.35
CA VAL A 27 25.26 9.44 -23.33
C VAL A 27 26.31 10.38 -22.74
N TRP A 28 27.18 9.88 -21.88
CA TRP A 28 28.37 10.61 -21.41
C TRP A 28 29.28 11.02 -22.57
N ASP A 29 29.76 12.28 -22.61
CA ASP A 29 30.46 12.83 -23.78
C ASP A 29 31.94 13.18 -23.50
N GLN A 30 32.66 12.30 -22.78
CA GLN A 30 34.11 12.37 -22.62
C GLN A 30 34.77 10.98 -22.59
N TYR A 31 36.00 10.88 -23.09
CA TYR A 31 36.78 9.64 -23.15
C TYR A 31 37.74 9.45 -21.98
N GLU A 32 37.98 10.50 -21.19
CA GLU A 32 38.91 10.44 -20.07
C GLU A 32 38.30 9.68 -18.88
N LYS A 33 39.17 8.97 -18.13
CA LYS A 33 38.81 8.38 -16.84
C LYS A 33 38.19 9.44 -15.91
N ARG A 34 36.94 9.21 -15.49
CA ARG A 34 36.19 10.04 -14.52
C ARG A 34 35.31 9.19 -13.60
N GLU A 35 35.01 9.74 -12.43
CA GLU A 35 34.03 9.23 -11.49
C GLU A 35 32.99 10.33 -11.23
N PRO A 36 31.86 10.34 -11.94
CA PRO A 36 30.90 11.43 -11.91
C PRO A 36 30.01 11.36 -10.67
N PHE A 37 29.71 10.17 -10.12
CA PHE A 37 29.09 10.06 -8.81
C PHE A 37 30.11 9.52 -7.79
N ARG A 38 30.51 10.36 -6.84
CA ARG A 38 31.46 10.02 -5.78
C ARG A 38 30.79 10.09 -4.42
N ALA A 39 30.98 9.04 -3.61
CA ALA A 39 30.34 8.90 -2.32
C ALA A 39 31.33 8.53 -1.21
N ALA A 40 31.16 9.13 -0.02
CA ALA A 40 31.77 8.67 1.22
C ALA A 40 30.84 8.95 2.41
N VAL A 41 31.00 8.17 3.47
CA VAL A 41 30.20 8.32 4.69
C VAL A 41 31.13 8.30 5.87
N ASP A 42 30.93 9.25 6.78
CA ASP A 42 31.71 9.35 8.01
C ASP A 42 31.44 8.17 8.95
N ARG A 43 32.45 7.86 9.77
CA ARG A 43 32.39 6.72 10.70
C ARG A 43 31.19 6.84 11.64
N GLY A 44 30.36 5.81 11.68
CA GLY A 44 29.17 5.76 12.54
C GLY A 44 27.93 6.47 11.98
N SER A 45 27.99 6.96 10.73
CA SER A 45 26.86 7.56 10.02
C SER A 45 26.42 6.70 8.84
N THR A 46 25.28 7.07 8.25
CA THR A 46 24.72 6.41 7.06
C THR A 46 24.66 7.37 5.87
N GLY A 47 24.89 6.87 4.66
CA GLY A 47 24.58 7.56 3.42
C GLY A 47 23.67 6.68 2.56
N ARG A 48 22.77 7.29 1.78
CA ARG A 48 21.86 6.56 0.88
C ARG A 48 21.91 7.12 -0.54
N ILE A 49 22.13 6.24 -1.50
CA ILE A 49 21.87 6.45 -2.93
C ILE A 49 20.67 5.57 -3.28
N GLU A 50 19.61 6.15 -3.83
CA GLU A 50 18.37 5.44 -4.10
C GLU A 50 17.77 5.88 -5.44
N ASN A 51 17.24 4.93 -6.21
CA ASN A 51 16.52 5.25 -7.44
C ASN A 51 17.35 6.11 -8.41
N PHE A 52 18.53 5.59 -8.77
CA PHE A 52 19.51 6.26 -9.62
C PHE A 52 19.60 5.58 -10.98
N TYR A 53 19.47 6.36 -12.06
CA TYR A 53 19.61 5.87 -13.42
C TYR A 53 20.78 6.55 -14.15
N PHE A 54 21.68 5.73 -14.69
CA PHE A 54 22.72 6.14 -15.62
C PHE A 54 23.04 4.99 -16.58
N ALA A 55 22.12 4.72 -17.51
CA ALA A 55 22.23 3.60 -18.45
C ALA A 55 22.22 4.01 -19.94
N ASP A 56 22.20 5.31 -20.27
CA ASP A 56 22.48 5.77 -21.64
C ASP A 56 23.98 5.65 -22.01
N GLY A 57 24.82 5.21 -21.06
CA GLY A 57 26.19 4.79 -21.33
C GLY A 57 27.22 5.87 -21.57
N ALA A 58 28.35 5.45 -22.14
CA ALA A 58 29.48 6.28 -22.53
C ALA A 58 29.79 6.14 -24.04
N PRO A 59 30.68 6.97 -24.61
CA PRO A 59 30.86 7.06 -26.05
C PRO A 59 31.63 5.88 -26.64
N ASP A 60 32.33 5.12 -25.80
CA ASP A 60 32.98 3.85 -26.12
C ASP A 60 33.17 3.01 -24.84
N ASP A 61 33.80 1.85 -25.02
CA ASP A 61 34.08 0.86 -23.99
C ASP A 61 35.57 0.82 -23.58
N ALA A 62 36.32 1.91 -23.83
CA ALA A 62 37.76 1.95 -23.59
C ALA A 62 38.10 1.98 -22.08
N TYR A 63 38.56 0.86 -21.55
CA TYR A 63 39.06 0.78 -20.17
C TYR A 63 40.48 1.36 -20.01
N PRO A 64 40.75 2.22 -18.99
CA PRO A 64 39.80 2.75 -18.01
C PRO A 64 39.09 4.02 -18.51
N GLY A 65 37.77 4.04 -18.39
CA GLY A 65 36.93 5.20 -18.70
C GLY A 65 36.04 5.63 -17.53
N VAL A 66 34.88 6.21 -17.84
CA VAL A 66 33.91 6.64 -16.81
C VAL A 66 33.42 5.46 -15.95
N THR A 67 33.29 5.69 -14.65
CA THR A 67 32.63 4.79 -13.67
C THR A 67 31.23 5.30 -13.38
N GLY A 68 30.28 4.45 -13.04
CA GLY A 68 28.97 4.91 -12.56
C GLY A 68 29.08 5.57 -11.18
N ILE A 69 29.17 4.76 -10.13
CA ILE A 69 29.35 5.19 -8.74
C ILE A 69 30.73 4.78 -8.24
N TYR A 70 31.47 5.73 -7.68
CA TYR A 70 32.73 5.51 -6.98
C TYR A 70 32.59 5.77 -5.49
N VAL A 71 32.95 4.79 -4.68
CA VAL A 71 33.04 4.98 -3.22
C VAL A 71 34.47 5.34 -2.87
N TYR A 72 34.64 6.51 -2.25
CA TYR A 72 35.94 7.00 -1.83
C TYR A 72 36.58 6.06 -0.82
N ARG A 73 37.91 5.98 -0.91
CA ARG A 73 38.74 5.18 -0.02
C ARG A 73 38.53 5.50 1.47
N ASN A 74 38.28 6.76 1.82
CA ASN A 74 38.08 7.19 3.21
C ASN A 74 36.67 6.91 3.76
N HIS A 75 35.76 6.31 2.97
CA HIS A 75 34.44 5.90 3.47
C HIS A 75 34.59 4.94 4.67
N ALA A 76 33.96 5.30 5.78
CA ALA A 76 34.13 4.65 7.08
C ALA A 76 32.80 4.36 7.82
N GLY A 77 31.68 4.85 7.30
CA GLY A 77 30.32 4.59 7.78
C GLY A 77 29.63 3.44 7.01
N THR A 78 28.31 3.54 6.88
CA THR A 78 27.50 2.63 6.06
C THR A 78 26.92 3.37 4.86
N LEU A 79 27.15 2.87 3.64
CA LEU A 79 26.56 3.39 2.41
C LEU A 79 25.56 2.38 1.85
N ARG A 80 24.31 2.80 1.72
CA ARG A 80 23.23 2.04 1.08
C ARG A 80 23.05 2.52 -0.35
N ILE A 81 23.10 1.61 -1.31
CA ILE A 81 22.85 1.86 -2.72
C ILE A 81 21.68 0.96 -3.14
N ASP A 82 20.53 1.55 -3.41
CA ASP A 82 19.29 0.84 -3.66
C ASP A 82 18.67 1.28 -4.98
N ARG A 83 17.99 0.38 -5.70
CA ARG A 83 17.24 0.69 -6.93
C ARG A 83 18.06 1.49 -7.93
N THR A 84 19.24 1.00 -8.24
CA THR A 84 20.16 1.68 -9.15
C THR A 84 20.30 0.91 -10.46
N ASN A 85 20.25 1.61 -11.58
CA ASN A 85 20.49 1.07 -12.92
C ASN A 85 21.66 1.81 -13.59
N ILE A 86 22.76 1.10 -13.82
CA ILE A 86 23.96 1.66 -14.45
C ILE A 86 24.44 0.71 -15.54
N GLN A 87 24.53 1.20 -16.78
CA GLN A 87 24.90 0.38 -17.93
C GLN A 87 25.96 1.04 -18.80
N ASP A 88 26.62 0.27 -19.66
CA ASP A 88 27.50 0.77 -20.73
C ASP A 88 28.66 1.63 -20.22
N MET A 89 29.26 1.25 -19.09
CA MET A 89 30.39 1.96 -18.51
C MET A 89 31.73 1.35 -18.97
N PRO A 90 32.66 2.13 -19.54
CA PRO A 90 34.02 1.68 -19.85
C PRO A 90 34.88 1.34 -18.60
N ASP A 91 34.37 1.55 -17.39
CA ASP A 91 34.96 1.07 -16.14
C ASP A 91 33.94 0.26 -15.31
N ASN A 92 33.76 0.52 -14.01
CA ASN A 92 32.80 -0.22 -13.18
C ASN A 92 31.43 0.46 -13.20
N ALA A 93 30.36 -0.32 -12.98
CA ALA A 93 29.06 0.26 -12.64
C ALA A 93 29.14 0.86 -11.22
N ILE A 94 29.46 0.03 -10.22
CA ILE A 94 29.68 0.45 -8.84
C ILE A 94 31.08 0.01 -8.38
N TYR A 95 31.98 0.98 -8.20
CA TYR A 95 33.33 0.81 -7.68
C TYR A 95 33.38 1.11 -6.17
N ALA A 96 33.12 0.09 -5.36
CA ALA A 96 33.02 0.18 -3.91
C ALA A 96 34.07 -0.66 -3.13
N SER A 97 35.15 -1.11 -3.79
CA SER A 97 36.23 -1.87 -3.11
C SER A 97 37.33 -1.03 -2.49
N THR A 98 37.39 0.28 -2.76
CA THR A 98 38.48 1.11 -2.25
C THR A 98 38.49 1.35 -0.73
N PRO A 99 37.37 1.31 0.00
CA PRO A 99 37.37 1.36 1.46
C PRO A 99 38.04 0.16 2.13
N GLY A 100 38.27 -0.94 1.40
CA GLY A 100 38.91 -2.17 1.89
C GLY A 100 40.39 -2.30 1.55
N TYR A 101 41.05 -1.23 1.09
CA TYR A 101 42.49 -1.30 0.86
C TYR A 101 43.22 -1.63 2.16
N PRO A 102 44.13 -2.62 2.14
CA PRO A 102 44.87 -3.02 3.33
C PRO A 102 45.85 -1.94 3.76
N ASP A 103 46.19 -1.93 5.05
CA ASP A 103 47.39 -1.27 5.55
C ASP A 103 48.62 -2.07 5.07
N THR A 104 49.37 -1.53 4.11
CA THR A 104 50.56 -2.19 3.56
C THR A 104 51.64 -1.19 3.15
N ASP A 105 52.89 -1.50 3.49
CA ASP A 105 54.07 -0.76 3.04
C ASP A 105 54.45 -1.06 1.58
N GLU A 106 53.84 -2.09 0.96
CA GLU A 106 54.18 -2.55 -0.40
C GLU A 106 53.73 -1.56 -1.48
N TYR A 107 52.68 -0.80 -1.19
CA TYR A 107 52.13 0.21 -2.09
C TYR A 107 52.00 1.54 -1.33
N PRO A 108 52.42 2.68 -1.92
CA PRO A 108 52.36 3.98 -1.26
C PRO A 108 50.93 4.56 -1.27
N LEU A 109 49.95 3.76 -0.84
CA LEU A 109 48.54 4.11 -0.78
C LEU A 109 48.08 4.01 0.68
N PRO A 110 47.29 4.99 1.17
CA PRO A 110 46.76 4.91 2.52
C PRO A 110 45.77 3.75 2.66
N GLU A 111 45.67 3.22 3.88
CA GLU A 111 44.64 2.26 4.30
C GLU A 111 43.23 2.79 3.96
N GLY A 112 42.31 1.87 3.66
CA GLY A 112 40.90 2.20 3.47
C GLY A 112 40.18 2.53 4.78
N GLY A 113 39.07 3.26 4.71
CA GLY A 113 38.29 3.65 5.89
C GLY A 113 37.52 2.51 6.56
N GLY A 114 37.38 1.37 5.86
CA GLY A 114 36.70 0.17 6.35
C GLY A 114 35.18 0.26 6.39
N GLY A 115 34.58 1.27 5.75
CA GLY A 115 33.12 1.43 5.73
C GLY A 115 32.40 0.33 4.94
N VAL A 116 31.16 0.05 5.33
CA VAL A 116 30.31 -0.98 4.75
C VAL A 116 29.49 -0.38 3.61
N VAL A 117 29.49 -1.06 2.47
CA VAL A 117 28.63 -0.75 1.32
C VAL A 117 27.61 -1.88 1.12
N GLU A 118 26.33 -1.52 1.12
CA GLU A 118 25.17 -2.38 0.92
C GLU A 118 24.55 -2.02 -0.43
N ILE A 119 24.58 -2.94 -1.40
CA ILE A 119 23.96 -2.76 -2.72
C ILE A 119 22.71 -3.64 -2.75
N THR A 120 21.54 -3.05 -2.96
CA THR A 120 20.25 -3.77 -2.98
C THR A 120 19.48 -3.43 -4.24
N ASN A 121 18.67 -4.39 -4.72
CA ASN A 121 17.68 -4.15 -5.78
C ASN A 121 18.29 -3.36 -6.94
N SER A 122 19.38 -3.82 -7.55
CA SER A 122 20.13 -2.99 -8.50
C SER A 122 20.48 -3.78 -9.76
N TYR A 123 20.49 -3.07 -10.87
CA TYR A 123 20.83 -3.59 -12.19
C TYR A 123 22.11 -2.95 -12.70
N ALA A 124 22.94 -3.77 -13.34
CA ALA A 124 24.03 -3.24 -14.13
C ALA A 124 24.29 -4.12 -15.36
N ALA A 125 24.56 -3.50 -16.50
CA ALA A 125 24.85 -4.21 -17.73
C ALA A 125 26.00 -3.59 -18.52
N ASP A 126 26.67 -4.39 -19.34
CA ASP A 126 27.65 -3.94 -20.33
C ASP A 126 28.78 -3.04 -19.78
N CYS A 127 29.14 -3.23 -18.51
CA CYS A 127 30.24 -2.53 -17.87
C CYS A 127 31.55 -3.30 -18.01
N GLN A 128 32.61 -2.63 -18.46
CA GLN A 128 33.86 -3.27 -18.83
C GLN A 128 34.63 -3.83 -17.63
N ALA A 129 34.76 -3.13 -16.51
CA ALA A 129 35.65 -3.55 -15.43
C ALA A 129 35.02 -4.56 -14.46
N ALA A 130 33.92 -4.15 -13.83
CA ALA A 130 33.07 -4.96 -12.95
C ALA A 130 31.73 -4.26 -12.76
N HIS A 131 30.65 -5.01 -12.63
CA HIS A 131 29.33 -4.43 -12.36
C HIS A 131 29.23 -4.04 -10.88
N PHE A 132 29.39 -5.02 -9.98
CA PHE A 132 29.37 -4.79 -8.54
C PHE A 132 30.73 -5.13 -7.93
N ARG A 133 31.44 -4.13 -7.41
CA ARG A 133 32.79 -4.31 -6.88
C ARG A 133 32.88 -3.88 -5.42
N LEU A 134 33.04 -4.83 -4.51
CA LEU A 134 33.08 -4.63 -3.06
C LEU A 134 34.43 -5.03 -2.47
N GLY A 135 34.74 -4.58 -1.26
CA GLY A 135 36.07 -4.82 -0.69
C GLY A 135 36.20 -4.83 0.83
N THR A 136 35.18 -4.48 1.60
CA THR A 136 35.21 -4.43 3.07
C THR A 136 34.42 -5.56 3.70
N ALA A 137 34.81 -5.97 4.91
CA ALA A 137 34.04 -6.94 5.69
C ALA A 137 32.62 -6.42 5.93
N GLY A 138 31.61 -7.26 5.68
CA GLY A 138 30.20 -6.93 5.89
C GLY A 138 29.52 -6.27 4.69
N SER A 139 30.26 -5.89 3.64
CA SER A 139 29.67 -5.41 2.38
C SER A 139 28.96 -6.53 1.61
N PHE A 140 27.83 -6.20 1.00
CA PHE A 140 27.08 -7.17 0.20
C PHE A 140 26.36 -6.55 -1.00
N ALA A 141 26.06 -7.39 -1.99
CA ALA A 141 25.01 -7.17 -2.98
C ALA A 141 23.84 -8.12 -2.69
N ARG A 142 22.59 -7.63 -2.77
CA ARG A 142 21.37 -8.43 -2.57
C ARG A 142 20.32 -8.10 -3.61
N ASN A 143 19.62 -9.12 -4.15
CA ASN A 143 18.60 -8.93 -5.18
C ASN A 143 19.12 -8.06 -6.34
N CYS A 144 20.33 -8.34 -6.81
CA CYS A 144 20.99 -7.58 -7.86
C CYS A 144 21.18 -8.44 -9.10
N VAL A 145 21.07 -7.82 -10.27
CA VAL A 145 21.28 -8.49 -11.56
C VAL A 145 22.42 -7.79 -12.28
N ALA A 146 23.43 -8.57 -12.71
CA ALA A 146 24.49 -8.10 -13.58
C ALA A 146 24.52 -8.91 -14.89
N VAL A 147 24.42 -8.22 -16.01
CA VAL A 147 24.49 -8.83 -17.35
C VAL A 147 25.71 -8.32 -18.09
N GLY A 148 26.67 -9.19 -18.34
CA GLY A 148 27.80 -8.88 -19.18
C GLY A 148 27.44 -8.97 -20.67
N GLY A 149 28.10 -8.15 -21.49
CA GLY A 149 28.12 -8.29 -22.94
C GLY A 149 29.53 -8.40 -23.49
N GLU A 150 29.73 -7.94 -24.72
CA GLU A 150 31.00 -8.06 -25.47
C GLU A 150 32.08 -7.15 -24.86
N GLY A 151 32.72 -7.61 -23.78
CA GLY A 151 33.76 -6.89 -23.03
C GLY A 151 33.52 -6.82 -21.52
N GLY A 152 32.31 -7.15 -21.05
CA GLY A 152 32.02 -7.24 -19.62
C GLY A 152 32.97 -8.21 -18.91
N HIS A 153 33.83 -7.70 -18.03
CA HIS A 153 34.83 -8.55 -17.40
C HIS A 153 34.29 -9.34 -16.22
N ARG A 154 33.55 -8.73 -15.28
CA ARG A 154 33.16 -9.37 -14.00
C ARG A 154 31.78 -8.93 -13.56
N GLY A 155 30.94 -9.86 -13.11
CA GLY A 155 29.63 -9.52 -12.54
C GLY A 155 29.81 -8.95 -11.14
N PHE A 156 30.18 -9.83 -10.22
CA PHE A 156 30.53 -9.49 -8.86
C PHE A 156 32.03 -9.66 -8.61
N LEU A 157 32.66 -8.67 -7.99
CA LEU A 157 34.06 -8.71 -7.55
C LEU A 157 34.19 -8.35 -6.07
N GLY A 158 34.45 -9.35 -5.23
CA GLY A 158 34.92 -9.15 -3.85
C GLY A 158 36.44 -9.07 -3.80
N ARG A 159 37.02 -7.90 -3.54
CA ARG A 159 38.45 -7.67 -3.82
C ARG A 159 39.42 -8.01 -2.68
N PHE A 160 39.12 -7.64 -1.44
CA PHE A 160 40.12 -7.64 -0.35
C PHE A 160 39.67 -8.40 0.90
N ASP A 161 38.44 -8.19 1.35
CA ASP A 161 37.92 -8.77 2.59
C ASP A 161 36.74 -9.72 2.30
N THR A 162 35.94 -10.03 3.33
CA THR A 162 34.76 -10.89 3.25
C THR A 162 33.54 -10.11 2.76
N THR A 163 33.06 -10.46 1.57
CA THR A 163 31.87 -9.84 0.94
C THR A 163 30.84 -10.90 0.60
N ARG A 164 29.59 -10.48 0.38
CA ARG A 164 28.48 -11.41 0.11
C ARG A 164 27.71 -11.03 -1.15
N ALA A 165 27.25 -12.03 -1.89
CA ALA A 165 26.15 -11.90 -2.85
C ALA A 165 24.98 -12.76 -2.37
N ILE A 166 23.78 -12.19 -2.35
CA ILE A 166 22.57 -12.82 -1.78
C ILE A 166 21.43 -12.65 -2.79
N ASP A 167 20.81 -13.74 -3.25
CA ASP A 167 19.75 -13.68 -4.27
C ASP A 167 20.11 -12.82 -5.48
N CYS A 168 21.32 -12.99 -6.01
CA CYS A 168 21.82 -12.20 -7.14
C CYS A 168 21.97 -13.07 -8.40
N ASP A 169 21.91 -12.42 -9.56
CA ASP A 169 22.01 -13.07 -10.85
C ASP A 169 23.13 -12.43 -11.66
N PHE A 170 24.10 -13.23 -12.06
CA PHE A 170 25.30 -12.76 -12.76
C PHE A 170 25.55 -13.64 -13.98
N VAL A 171 25.54 -13.06 -15.17
CA VAL A 171 25.67 -13.83 -16.42
C VAL A 171 26.44 -13.09 -17.48
N GLY A 172 27.17 -13.80 -18.34
CA GLY A 172 27.80 -13.23 -19.53
C GLY A 172 29.17 -12.58 -19.31
N HIS A 173 29.88 -12.87 -18.21
CA HIS A 173 31.14 -12.18 -17.89
C HIS A 173 32.41 -12.94 -18.32
N SER A 174 33.24 -12.29 -19.12
CA SER A 174 34.43 -12.88 -19.73
C SER A 174 35.56 -13.28 -18.77
N ARG A 175 35.58 -12.76 -17.53
CA ARG A 175 36.56 -13.11 -16.48
C ARG A 175 35.93 -13.76 -15.25
N GLY A 176 34.66 -14.14 -15.32
CA GLY A 176 33.90 -14.74 -14.23
C GLY A 176 32.72 -13.89 -13.81
N ASP A 177 31.57 -14.53 -13.66
CA ASP A 177 30.37 -13.91 -13.13
C ASP A 177 30.55 -13.54 -11.65
N VAL A 178 31.24 -14.41 -10.90
CA VAL A 178 31.68 -14.14 -9.52
C VAL A 178 33.20 -14.25 -9.43
N VAL A 179 33.86 -13.21 -8.93
CA VAL A 179 35.32 -13.14 -8.78
C VAL A 179 35.69 -12.74 -7.35
N CYS A 180 36.66 -13.45 -6.78
CA CYS A 180 37.19 -13.15 -5.46
C CYS A 180 38.71 -12.91 -5.50
N GLY A 181 39.15 -11.77 -4.96
CA GLY A 181 40.55 -11.38 -4.90
C GLY A 181 41.05 -10.62 -6.13
N THR A 182 42.34 -10.29 -6.13
CA THR A 182 43.05 -9.66 -7.24
C THR A 182 44.53 -10.04 -7.21
N PHE A 183 45.14 -10.17 -8.39
CA PHE A 183 46.55 -10.50 -8.51
C PHE A 183 47.44 -9.40 -7.91
N GLY A 184 48.48 -9.81 -7.19
CA GLY A 184 49.50 -8.90 -6.67
C GLY A 184 49.15 -8.20 -5.36
N TRP A 185 48.04 -8.54 -4.71
CA TRP A 185 47.68 -7.99 -3.39
C TRP A 185 47.63 -9.11 -2.35
N PRO A 186 48.52 -9.14 -1.34
CA PRO A 186 48.52 -10.18 -0.32
C PRO A 186 47.19 -10.30 0.43
N SER A 187 46.52 -9.18 0.72
CA SER A 187 45.19 -9.19 1.37
C SER A 187 44.13 -9.89 0.54
N SER A 188 44.27 -9.90 -0.79
CA SER A 188 43.36 -10.62 -1.68
C SER A 188 43.52 -12.14 -1.63
N THR A 189 44.56 -12.68 -0.96
CA THR A 189 44.70 -14.14 -0.76
C THR A 189 43.81 -14.67 0.36
N SER A 190 43.34 -13.78 1.25
CA SER A 190 42.39 -14.08 2.32
C SER A 190 41.00 -13.53 2.05
N ALA A 191 40.78 -12.91 0.89
CA ALA A 191 39.46 -12.43 0.50
C ALA A 191 38.49 -13.60 0.38
N THR A 192 37.23 -13.38 0.75
CA THR A 192 36.17 -14.37 0.59
C THR A 192 34.93 -13.71 0.00
N VAL A 193 34.31 -14.38 -0.97
CA VAL A 193 32.95 -14.06 -1.45
C VAL A 193 32.05 -15.23 -1.07
N SER A 194 31.08 -15.01 -0.20
CA SER A 194 30.01 -16.00 0.00
C SER A 194 28.85 -15.71 -0.95
N VAL A 195 28.33 -16.75 -1.60
CA VAL A 195 27.13 -16.68 -2.43
C VAL A 195 26.00 -17.46 -1.78
N GLU A 196 24.82 -16.87 -1.73
CA GLU A 196 23.60 -17.42 -1.13
C GLU A 196 22.44 -17.17 -2.09
N ASP A 197 21.75 -18.22 -2.51
CA ASP A 197 20.62 -18.16 -3.47
C ASP A 197 20.93 -17.41 -4.78
N CYS A 198 22.18 -17.40 -5.21
CA CYS A 198 22.61 -16.69 -6.42
C CYS A 198 22.59 -17.59 -7.65
N ARG A 199 22.38 -17.02 -8.84
CA ARG A 199 22.51 -17.71 -10.13
C ARG A 199 23.64 -17.12 -10.94
N PHE A 200 24.58 -17.96 -11.33
CA PHE A 200 25.73 -17.59 -12.14
C PHE A 200 26.32 -18.80 -12.88
N GLU A 201 27.10 -18.57 -13.94
CA GLU A 201 27.68 -19.64 -14.75
C GLU A 201 29.14 -19.92 -14.39
N THR A 202 29.89 -18.86 -14.05
CA THR A 202 31.35 -18.94 -13.94
C THR A 202 31.87 -18.28 -12.66
N VAL A 203 32.81 -18.96 -12.01
CA VAL A 203 33.71 -18.35 -11.03
C VAL A 203 35.00 -17.97 -11.75
N GLY A 204 35.49 -16.75 -11.52
CA GLY A 204 36.69 -16.23 -12.17
C GLY A 204 37.93 -17.08 -11.95
N ASP A 205 38.83 -17.07 -12.93
CA ASP A 205 40.01 -17.96 -12.99
C ASP A 205 41.00 -17.78 -11.81
N LEU A 206 41.76 -18.82 -11.48
CA LEU A 206 42.68 -18.96 -10.32
C LEU A 206 43.83 -17.94 -10.25
N THR A 207 43.87 -16.96 -11.16
CA THR A 207 44.76 -15.80 -11.07
C THR A 207 44.34 -14.86 -9.94
N TYR A 208 43.07 -14.93 -9.53
CA TYR A 208 42.53 -14.25 -8.35
C TYR A 208 42.67 -15.19 -7.16
N THR A 209 43.31 -14.73 -6.09
CA THR A 209 43.78 -15.58 -4.99
C THR A 209 42.78 -15.76 -3.85
N GLY A 210 41.56 -15.23 -3.98
CA GLY A 210 40.54 -15.30 -2.95
C GLY A 210 39.58 -16.48 -3.16
N ASP A 211 38.83 -16.80 -2.12
CA ASP A 211 37.92 -17.95 -2.13
C ASP A 211 36.47 -17.53 -2.41
N VAL A 212 35.77 -18.30 -3.25
CA VAL A 212 34.31 -18.20 -3.41
C VAL A 212 33.67 -19.38 -2.69
N VAL A 213 32.72 -19.11 -1.80
CA VAL A 213 32.06 -20.09 -0.94
C VAL A 213 30.57 -20.10 -1.24
N GLY A 214 30.04 -21.27 -1.60
CA GLY A 214 28.65 -21.45 -2.05
C GLY A 214 28.60 -21.92 -3.50
N GLU A 215 27.39 -22.09 -4.01
CA GLU A 215 27.13 -22.58 -5.37
C GLU A 215 26.00 -21.81 -6.05
N SER A 216 25.96 -21.90 -7.37
CA SER A 216 24.91 -21.31 -8.21
C SER A 216 23.63 -22.15 -8.15
N THR A 217 22.45 -21.52 -8.11
CA THR A 217 21.14 -22.18 -7.96
C THR A 217 20.14 -21.75 -9.04
N GLY A 218 20.05 -22.50 -10.13
CA GLY A 218 19.03 -22.29 -11.18
C GLY A 218 19.55 -21.44 -12.35
N THR A 219 18.65 -20.70 -13.00
CA THR A 219 18.96 -19.89 -14.20
C THR A 219 19.01 -18.41 -13.84
N PRO A 220 20.03 -17.66 -14.27
CA PRO A 220 20.12 -16.23 -14.02
C PRO A 220 18.98 -15.43 -14.66
N ARG A 221 18.40 -14.49 -13.89
CA ARG A 221 17.65 -13.35 -14.39
C ARG A 221 18.56 -12.45 -15.24
N THR A 222 18.01 -11.85 -16.28
CA THR A 222 18.71 -10.88 -17.15
C THR A 222 18.09 -9.49 -17.13
N GLU A 223 16.91 -9.36 -16.54
CA GLU A 223 16.18 -8.10 -16.47
C GLU A 223 16.48 -7.35 -15.17
N PRO A 224 16.35 -6.01 -15.15
CA PRO A 224 16.36 -5.24 -13.91
C PRO A 224 15.36 -5.81 -12.89
N PRO A 225 15.76 -5.97 -11.60
CA PRO A 225 14.83 -6.28 -10.52
C PRO A 225 13.64 -5.31 -10.50
N ALA A 226 12.53 -5.73 -9.89
CA ALA A 226 11.38 -4.87 -9.69
C ALA A 226 11.78 -3.57 -8.95
N GLY A 227 11.18 -2.44 -9.36
CA GLY A 227 11.45 -1.12 -8.81
C GLY A 227 12.80 -0.48 -9.21
N VAL A 228 13.60 -1.16 -10.04
CA VAL A 228 14.85 -0.60 -10.57
C VAL A 228 14.56 0.28 -11.78
N PRO A 229 15.02 1.55 -11.80
CA PRO A 229 14.69 2.45 -12.88
C PRO A 229 15.24 1.94 -14.22
N ARG A 230 14.40 1.81 -15.24
CA ARG A 230 14.67 1.55 -16.66
C ARG A 230 14.82 2.83 -17.48
N SER A 231 14.44 4.00 -16.95
CA SER A 231 14.65 5.28 -17.63
C SER A 231 15.17 6.42 -16.71
N PRO A 232 15.74 7.49 -17.29
CA PRO A 232 16.07 8.69 -16.52
C PRO A 232 14.82 9.35 -15.92
N GLU A 233 13.73 9.37 -16.67
CA GLU A 233 12.45 9.93 -16.22
C GLU A 233 11.87 9.14 -15.04
N GLU A 234 11.92 7.81 -15.05
CA GLU A 234 11.53 6.93 -13.95
C GLU A 234 12.28 7.22 -12.66
N ALA A 235 13.62 7.25 -12.79
CA ALA A 235 14.47 7.58 -11.67
C ALA A 235 14.12 8.98 -11.14
N ALA A 236 13.98 9.97 -12.01
CA ALA A 236 13.62 11.33 -11.59
C ALA A 236 12.20 11.44 -10.99
N ALA A 237 11.26 10.63 -11.45
CA ALA A 237 9.87 10.59 -10.98
C ALA A 237 9.76 9.98 -9.58
N GLY A 238 10.73 9.16 -9.17
CA GLY A 238 10.72 8.50 -7.87
C GLY A 238 10.21 7.07 -7.88
N GLY A 239 10.04 6.49 -9.08
CA GLY A 239 9.29 5.25 -9.27
C GLY A 239 7.83 5.60 -9.54
N ALA A 240 7.52 5.75 -10.82
CA ALA A 240 6.18 5.83 -11.37
C ALA A 240 6.27 5.19 -12.75
N ASP A 241 6.42 3.86 -12.83
CA ASP A 241 6.90 3.26 -14.09
C ASP A 241 5.95 2.34 -14.83
N SER A 242 5.36 2.99 -15.83
CA SER A 242 5.10 2.46 -17.15
C SER A 242 6.07 1.38 -17.58
N ASP A 243 5.53 0.24 -17.99
CA ASP A 243 6.12 -0.48 -19.11
C ASP A 243 5.07 -0.73 -20.17
N SER A 244 5.39 -0.26 -21.38
CA SER A 244 4.58 -0.43 -22.58
C SER A 244 5.45 -1.06 -23.66
N SER A 245 5.16 -2.31 -24.01
CA SER A 245 5.14 -2.90 -25.36
C SER A 245 5.30 -4.43 -25.24
N ASP A 246 4.58 -5.31 -25.94
CA ASP A 246 3.53 -5.23 -26.96
C ASP A 246 2.94 -6.65 -27.05
N GLY A 247 1.61 -6.83 -27.12
CA GLY A 247 1.07 -8.19 -27.25
C GLY A 247 -0.41 -8.51 -27.07
N SER A 248 -1.35 -7.56 -27.08
CA SER A 248 -2.73 -7.66 -27.62
C SER A 248 -3.72 -6.81 -26.85
N THR A 249 -4.27 -5.81 -27.55
CA THR A 249 -5.59 -5.18 -27.37
C THR A 249 -6.34 -5.47 -26.08
N ASP A 250 -6.34 -4.54 -25.14
CA ASP A 250 -7.59 -3.92 -24.71
C ASP A 250 -7.37 -2.47 -24.23
N ASP A 251 -8.38 -1.65 -24.42
CA ASP A 251 -8.40 -0.20 -24.27
C ASP A 251 -8.82 0.13 -22.82
N SER A 252 -7.89 0.54 -21.94
CA SER A 252 -8.27 1.23 -20.70
C SER A 252 -7.39 2.45 -20.44
N THR A 253 -8.06 3.57 -20.34
CA THR A 253 -7.51 4.86 -19.90
C THR A 253 -7.05 4.75 -18.46
N GLY A 254 -5.80 5.14 -18.17
CA GLY A 254 -5.29 5.25 -16.81
C GLY A 254 -6.11 6.22 -15.97
N THR A 255 -7.03 5.69 -15.20
CA THR A 255 -7.67 6.32 -14.05
C THR A 255 -6.96 5.79 -12.81
N SER A 256 -6.25 6.66 -12.10
CA SER A 256 -5.87 6.38 -10.71
C SER A 256 -7.15 6.11 -9.94
N LEU A 257 -7.24 4.97 -9.26
CA LEU A 257 -8.40 4.66 -8.42
C LEU A 257 -8.32 5.52 -7.14
N PRO A 258 -9.48 5.90 -6.56
CA PRO A 258 -9.54 6.97 -5.57
C PRO A 258 -8.87 6.63 -4.24
N SER A 259 -8.81 5.35 -3.88
CA SER A 259 -8.33 4.87 -2.59
C SER A 259 -7.04 4.08 -2.74
N THR A 260 -6.22 4.07 -1.70
CA THR A 260 -4.97 3.31 -1.62
C THR A 260 -4.97 2.40 -0.40
N LEU A 261 -4.58 1.13 -0.56
CA LEU A 261 -4.33 0.19 0.53
C LEU A 261 -2.85 -0.14 0.56
N THR A 262 -2.23 -0.14 1.73
CA THR A 262 -0.80 -0.47 1.93
C THR A 262 -0.65 -1.48 3.04
N VAL A 263 0.13 -2.54 2.83
CA VAL A 263 0.43 -3.60 3.78
C VAL A 263 1.90 -3.50 4.15
N GLU A 264 2.23 -2.98 5.33
CA GLU A 264 3.62 -2.82 5.79
C GLU A 264 3.98 -3.92 6.78
N THR A 265 5.07 -4.65 6.55
CA THR A 265 5.53 -5.71 7.48
C THR A 265 6.63 -5.24 8.42
N THR A 266 6.84 -5.95 9.51
CA THR A 266 7.90 -5.63 10.48
C THR A 266 9.27 -6.13 10.01
N GLU A 267 10.31 -5.31 10.12
CA GLU A 267 11.71 -5.71 9.83
C GLU A 267 12.11 -6.94 10.65
N GLY A 268 12.62 -7.99 10.01
CA GLY A 268 12.93 -9.27 10.66
C GLY A 268 11.72 -10.13 11.03
N GLY A 269 10.50 -9.70 10.67
CA GLY A 269 9.25 -10.43 10.88
C GLY A 269 9.06 -11.63 9.93
N PRO A 270 8.08 -12.51 10.21
CA PRO A 270 7.74 -13.62 9.33
C PRO A 270 7.20 -13.12 7.98
N LEU A 271 7.13 -14.03 6.99
CA LEU A 271 6.34 -13.81 5.78
C LEU A 271 4.85 -13.73 6.15
N VAL A 272 4.16 -12.73 5.62
CA VAL A 272 2.74 -12.46 5.77
C VAL A 272 2.09 -12.72 4.43
N GLU A 273 1.36 -13.84 4.32
CA GLU A 273 0.47 -14.08 3.18
C GLU A 273 -0.87 -13.44 3.53
N TYR A 274 -1.44 -12.63 2.67
CA TYR A 274 -2.69 -11.92 2.93
C TYR A 274 -3.66 -12.06 1.76
N GLU A 275 -4.94 -11.87 2.07
CA GLU A 275 -6.02 -11.77 1.10
C GLU A 275 -6.95 -10.63 1.53
N PHE A 276 -7.40 -9.81 0.59
CA PHE A 276 -8.40 -8.77 0.88
C PHE A 276 -9.38 -8.60 -0.26
N THR A 277 -10.57 -8.13 0.06
CA THR A 277 -11.63 -7.84 -0.91
C THR A 277 -12.05 -6.38 -0.78
N VAL A 278 -12.33 -5.75 -1.91
CA VAL A 278 -12.92 -4.40 -1.96
C VAL A 278 -14.15 -4.39 -2.86
N GLU A 279 -14.97 -3.37 -2.71
CA GLU A 279 -15.99 -3.03 -3.70
C GLU A 279 -15.36 -2.43 -4.96
N GLY A 280 -15.88 -2.72 -6.14
CA GLY A 280 -15.36 -2.16 -7.39
C GLY A 280 -13.99 -2.72 -7.79
N THR A 281 -13.22 -1.91 -8.51
CA THR A 281 -11.99 -2.38 -9.15
C THR A 281 -10.76 -2.19 -8.26
N VAL A 282 -9.78 -3.10 -8.41
CA VAL A 282 -8.45 -2.96 -7.80
C VAL A 282 -7.40 -2.92 -8.90
N ALA A 283 -6.39 -2.08 -8.68
CA ALA A 283 -5.15 -2.06 -9.43
C ALA A 283 -3.96 -2.20 -8.47
N ASN A 284 -2.86 -2.74 -8.98
CA ASN A 284 -1.60 -2.74 -8.25
C ASN A 284 -1.16 -1.30 -7.97
N GLY A 285 -0.76 -1.02 -6.74
CA GLY A 285 -0.09 0.22 -6.35
C GLY A 285 1.42 0.10 -6.51
N ASP A 286 2.15 1.14 -6.10
CA ASP A 286 3.58 1.29 -6.36
C ASP A 286 4.48 0.21 -5.71
N ALA A 287 3.97 -0.46 -4.69
CA ALA A 287 4.65 -1.50 -3.92
C ALA A 287 4.08 -2.92 -4.11
N ALA A 288 3.05 -3.12 -4.95
CA ALA A 288 2.58 -4.48 -5.26
C ALA A 288 3.63 -5.26 -6.06
N ASP A 289 3.85 -6.52 -5.68
CA ASP A 289 4.87 -7.39 -6.23
C ASP A 289 4.28 -8.45 -7.16
N SER A 290 5.14 -9.15 -7.91
CA SER A 290 4.71 -10.17 -8.89
C SER A 290 4.07 -11.43 -8.29
N ASN A 291 4.10 -11.58 -6.97
CA ASN A 291 3.40 -12.63 -6.22
C ASN A 291 1.99 -12.21 -5.79
N ASP A 292 1.57 -10.99 -6.09
CA ASP A 292 0.23 -10.51 -5.84
C ASP A 292 -0.67 -10.83 -7.04
N THR A 293 -1.87 -11.32 -6.76
CA THR A 293 -2.86 -11.71 -7.76
C THR A 293 -4.17 -11.00 -7.48
N ILE A 294 -4.59 -10.16 -8.42
CA ILE A 294 -5.91 -9.52 -8.44
C ILE A 294 -6.87 -10.41 -9.23
N THR A 295 -8.02 -10.72 -8.63
CA THR A 295 -9.15 -11.39 -9.27
C THR A 295 -10.33 -10.44 -9.30
N ASP A 296 -10.70 -9.98 -10.50
CA ASP A 296 -11.88 -9.13 -10.73
C ASP A 296 -13.14 -10.01 -10.85
N GLU A 297 -14.13 -9.76 -9.99
CA GLU A 297 -15.42 -10.46 -9.95
C GLU A 297 -16.59 -9.55 -10.40
N GLY A 298 -16.29 -8.37 -10.93
CA GLY A 298 -17.24 -7.41 -11.50
C GLY A 298 -17.67 -6.32 -10.53
N GLU A 299 -18.40 -6.68 -9.47
CA GLU A 299 -18.83 -5.72 -8.42
C GLU A 299 -17.83 -5.63 -7.27
N THR A 300 -16.93 -6.60 -7.17
CA THR A 300 -15.87 -6.68 -6.17
C THR A 300 -14.58 -7.16 -6.82
N ALA A 301 -13.45 -6.90 -6.18
CA ALA A 301 -12.17 -7.46 -6.56
C ALA A 301 -11.44 -8.00 -5.33
N THR A 302 -10.90 -9.21 -5.46
CA THR A 302 -10.12 -9.88 -4.41
C THR A 302 -8.65 -9.88 -4.79
N VAL A 303 -7.80 -9.55 -3.83
CA VAL A 303 -6.34 -9.60 -3.96
C VAL A 303 -5.80 -10.65 -3.03
N THR A 304 -4.90 -11.50 -3.54
CA THR A 304 -4.04 -12.36 -2.72
C THR A 304 -2.60 -11.93 -2.90
N GLY A 305 -1.82 -11.88 -1.83
CA GLY A 305 -0.45 -11.39 -1.88
C GLY A 305 0.42 -11.92 -0.76
N ALA A 306 1.72 -11.62 -0.81
CA ALA A 306 2.61 -11.94 0.31
C ALA A 306 3.79 -10.98 0.46
N THR A 307 4.03 -10.52 1.69
CA THR A 307 5.10 -9.58 2.01
C THR A 307 5.76 -9.91 3.35
N GLY A 308 6.93 -9.35 3.67
CA GLY A 308 7.63 -9.73 4.91
C GLY A 308 8.91 -8.96 5.17
N ASN A 309 9.51 -9.17 6.35
CA ASN A 309 10.84 -8.63 6.70
C ASN A 309 11.00 -7.10 6.49
N GLY A 310 9.95 -6.30 6.69
CA GLY A 310 10.03 -4.85 6.54
C GLY A 310 9.66 -4.34 5.15
N TYR A 311 9.26 -5.24 4.23
CA TYR A 311 8.71 -4.88 2.93
C TYR A 311 7.24 -4.47 3.04
N THR A 312 6.77 -3.84 1.98
CA THR A 312 5.45 -3.24 1.89
C THR A 312 4.83 -3.63 0.57
N ASP A 313 3.55 -3.94 0.57
CA ASP A 313 2.74 -4.09 -0.64
C ASP A 313 1.71 -2.97 -0.69
N SER A 314 1.27 -2.56 -1.88
CA SER A 314 0.25 -1.51 -1.99
C SER A 314 -0.65 -1.69 -3.20
N PHE A 315 -1.90 -1.28 -3.07
CA PHE A 315 -2.95 -1.41 -4.07
C PHE A 315 -3.71 -0.09 -4.18
N GLN A 316 -4.23 0.21 -5.37
CA GLN A 316 -5.21 1.27 -5.59
C GLN A 316 -6.57 0.61 -5.80
N PHE A 317 -7.64 1.18 -5.26
CA PHE A 317 -8.96 0.59 -5.38
C PHE A 317 -10.08 1.65 -5.42
N GLU A 318 -11.22 1.28 -5.99
CA GLU A 318 -12.49 1.98 -5.84
C GLU A 318 -13.25 1.43 -4.63
N GLY A 319 -14.25 2.15 -4.13
CA GLY A 319 -15.10 1.65 -3.04
C GLY A 319 -14.36 1.41 -1.72
N ASP A 320 -14.91 0.50 -0.91
CA ASP A 320 -14.47 0.23 0.45
C ASP A 320 -13.80 -1.15 0.59
N LEU A 321 -12.93 -1.27 1.61
CA LEU A 321 -12.31 -2.53 1.99
C LEU A 321 -13.33 -3.40 2.76
N THR A 322 -13.79 -4.47 2.11
CA THR A 322 -14.90 -5.31 2.60
C THR A 322 -14.47 -6.64 3.20
N ASP A 323 -13.23 -7.07 3.01
CA ASP A 323 -12.71 -8.27 3.67
C ASP A 323 -11.19 -8.21 3.80
N TRP A 324 -10.66 -8.86 4.84
CA TRP A 324 -9.22 -8.98 5.07
C TRP A 324 -8.88 -10.27 5.83
N SER A 325 -7.85 -10.98 5.37
CA SER A 325 -7.23 -12.06 6.10
C SER A 325 -5.71 -12.06 5.94
N ALA A 326 -5.00 -12.61 6.93
CA ALA A 326 -3.55 -12.80 6.89
C ALA A 326 -3.12 -14.09 7.58
N SER A 327 -2.00 -14.67 7.16
CA SER A 327 -1.48 -15.94 7.69
C SER A 327 -0.80 -15.81 9.05
N VAL A 328 -0.55 -14.59 9.52
CA VAL A 328 0.05 -14.28 10.83
C VAL A 328 -0.78 -13.24 11.60
N ALA A 329 -0.49 -13.06 12.89
CA ALA A 329 -1.15 -12.06 13.73
C ALA A 329 -0.73 -10.62 13.34
N SER A 330 -1.60 -9.65 13.63
CA SER A 330 -1.44 -8.22 13.29
C SER A 330 -0.29 -7.51 14.01
N ASP A 331 0.42 -8.17 14.94
CA ASP A 331 1.66 -7.63 15.51
C ASP A 331 2.87 -7.72 14.55
N HIS A 332 2.71 -8.39 13.41
CA HIS A 332 3.76 -8.55 12.39
C HIS A 332 3.59 -7.64 11.17
N TYR A 333 2.44 -6.98 11.02
CA TYR A 333 2.14 -6.09 9.89
C TYR A 333 1.20 -4.95 10.28
N ARG A 334 1.08 -3.94 9.43
CA ARG A 334 0.12 -2.85 9.53
C ARG A 334 -0.57 -2.71 8.19
N VAL A 335 -1.84 -2.34 8.21
CA VAL A 335 -2.58 -2.00 7.00
C VAL A 335 -2.94 -0.54 7.05
N LEU A 336 -2.67 0.19 5.97
CA LEU A 336 -2.99 1.60 5.84
C LEU A 336 -3.96 1.77 4.69
N VAL A 337 -5.05 2.48 4.92
CA VAL A 337 -5.94 2.96 3.86
C VAL A 337 -5.75 4.47 3.76
N ASP A 338 -5.40 4.96 2.57
CA ASP A 338 -5.08 6.37 2.30
C ASP A 338 -4.03 6.96 3.25
N GLY A 339 -3.07 6.12 3.64
CA GLY A 339 -1.98 6.47 4.55
C GLY A 339 -2.38 6.55 6.03
N ALA A 340 -3.63 6.24 6.38
CA ALA A 340 -4.07 6.07 7.76
C ALA A 340 -4.01 4.59 8.15
N GLU A 341 -3.29 4.28 9.23
CA GLU A 341 -3.25 2.92 9.80
C GLU A 341 -4.66 2.54 10.28
N ILE A 342 -5.19 1.44 9.74
CA ILE A 342 -6.43 0.82 10.17
C ILE A 342 -6.11 -0.46 10.92
N ASP A 343 -7.01 -0.92 11.78
CA ASP A 343 -7.00 -2.33 12.17
C ASP A 343 -7.63 -3.10 11.02
N PRO A 344 -6.90 -3.93 10.27
CA PRO A 344 -7.47 -4.61 9.12
C PRO A 344 -8.47 -5.69 9.54
N THR A 345 -8.51 -6.07 10.82
CA THR A 345 -9.64 -6.79 11.40
C THR A 345 -10.87 -5.91 11.59
N ASP A 346 -10.92 -4.72 10.96
CA ASP A 346 -12.10 -3.86 10.74
C ASP A 346 -12.65 -3.91 9.30
N ALA A 347 -11.90 -4.47 8.35
CA ALA A 347 -12.34 -4.62 6.95
C ALA A 347 -13.66 -5.40 6.85
N GLY A 348 -14.69 -4.81 6.23
CA GLY A 348 -16.00 -5.44 6.04
C GLY A 348 -17.04 -5.29 7.15
N GLY A 349 -16.77 -4.48 8.18
CA GLY A 349 -17.72 -4.24 9.27
C GLY A 349 -17.89 -2.77 9.57
N LYS A 350 -19.09 -2.38 9.96
CA LYS A 350 -19.41 -1.04 10.44
C LYS A 350 -18.86 -0.87 11.86
N THR A 351 -18.38 0.32 12.18
CA THR A 351 -17.97 0.67 13.55
C THR A 351 -19.07 1.47 14.22
N LEU A 352 -19.59 0.98 15.35
CA LEU A 352 -20.48 1.72 16.24
C LEU A 352 -19.69 2.31 17.40
N THR A 353 -19.76 3.63 17.59
CA THR A 353 -19.12 4.34 18.71
C THR A 353 -20.15 5.10 19.53
N ILE A 354 -20.07 4.97 20.85
CA ILE A 354 -20.98 5.59 21.80
C ILE A 354 -20.18 6.60 22.60
N GLU A 355 -20.34 7.89 22.31
CA GLU A 355 -19.64 8.95 23.02
C GLU A 355 -20.53 9.56 24.11
N THR A 356 -20.01 9.72 25.32
CA THR A 356 -20.78 10.37 26.40
C THR A 356 -20.27 11.76 26.74
N THR A 357 -21.15 12.60 27.27
CA THR A 357 -20.78 13.95 27.72
C THR A 357 -19.86 13.93 28.94
N GLU A 358 -18.84 14.81 28.98
CA GLU A 358 -17.98 14.99 30.15
C GLU A 358 -18.82 15.31 31.39
N SER A 359 -18.58 14.59 32.49
CA SER A 359 -19.36 14.70 33.74
C SER A 359 -20.88 14.41 33.60
N GLY A 360 -21.30 13.74 32.53
CA GLY A 360 -22.67 13.25 32.33
C GLY A 360 -23.03 12.03 33.19
N PRO A 361 -24.32 11.62 33.24
CA PRO A 361 -24.72 10.38 33.90
C PRO A 361 -24.07 9.15 33.23
N LEU A 362 -24.12 8.01 33.91
CA LEU A 362 -23.84 6.72 33.25
C LEU A 362 -24.96 6.42 32.25
N VAL A 363 -24.57 5.93 31.08
CA VAL A 363 -25.43 5.52 29.98
C VAL A 363 -25.37 4.00 29.92
N GLU A 364 -26.45 3.35 30.34
CA GLU A 364 -26.63 1.92 30.08
C GLU A 364 -27.27 1.79 28.71
N TYR A 365 -26.69 1.01 27.81
CA TYR A 365 -27.17 0.86 26.44
C TYR A 365 -27.38 -0.62 26.08
N GLU A 366 -28.29 -0.85 25.15
CA GLU A 366 -28.47 -2.12 24.46
C GLU A 366 -28.67 -1.85 22.97
N PHE A 367 -28.03 -2.64 22.11
CA PHE A 367 -28.26 -2.55 20.67
C PHE A 367 -28.24 -3.92 20.01
N THR A 368 -28.93 -4.05 18.89
CA THR A 368 -28.97 -5.28 18.10
C THR A 368 -28.57 -4.99 16.66
N VAL A 369 -27.83 -5.93 16.07
CA VAL A 369 -27.48 -5.94 14.65
C VAL A 369 -27.91 -7.26 14.03
N ASP A 370 -28.20 -7.26 12.73
CA ASP A 370 -28.45 -8.47 11.94
C ASP A 370 -27.16 -9.09 11.36
N GLY A 371 -26.15 -9.16 12.22
CA GLY A 371 -24.86 -9.79 11.94
C GLY A 371 -24.12 -10.15 13.21
N SER A 372 -22.80 -10.27 13.12
CA SER A 372 -21.92 -10.50 14.27
C SER A 372 -21.44 -9.19 14.89
N VAL A 373 -21.01 -9.22 16.16
CA VAL A 373 -20.43 -8.04 16.85
C VAL A 373 -19.13 -8.42 17.55
N THR A 374 -18.10 -7.62 17.36
CA THR A 374 -16.84 -7.70 18.09
C THR A 374 -16.60 -6.41 18.88
N LYS A 375 -16.19 -6.54 20.15
CA LYS A 375 -15.83 -5.39 20.99
C LYS A 375 -14.52 -4.75 20.51
N ARG A 376 -14.44 -3.41 20.57
CA ARG A 376 -13.24 -2.63 20.25
C ARG A 376 -12.69 -1.90 21.48
N ASP A 377 -11.88 -0.87 21.23
CA ASP A 377 -11.30 -0.01 22.26
C ASP A 377 -12.37 0.55 23.19
N ALA A 378 -12.04 0.56 24.48
CA ALA A 378 -12.85 1.07 25.58
C ALA A 378 -14.19 0.34 25.86
N ALA A 379 -14.60 -0.62 25.02
CA ALA A 379 -15.59 -1.63 25.39
C ALA A 379 -14.95 -2.63 26.37
N ASP A 380 -15.18 -2.40 27.66
CA ASP A 380 -14.49 -3.01 28.78
C ASP A 380 -15.20 -4.32 29.25
N GLY A 381 -14.79 -4.82 30.42
CA GLY A 381 -15.34 -6.04 31.03
C GLY A 381 -16.80 -5.93 31.50
N ASN A 382 -17.43 -4.77 31.36
CA ASN A 382 -18.83 -4.50 31.70
C ASN A 382 -19.80 -4.64 30.52
N ASP A 383 -19.30 -4.81 29.30
CA ASP A 383 -20.16 -5.01 28.14
C ASP A 383 -20.33 -6.51 27.85
N THR A 384 -21.43 -6.92 27.23
CA THR A 384 -21.73 -8.32 26.91
C THR A 384 -22.29 -8.40 25.50
N VAL A 385 -21.65 -9.22 24.67
CA VAL A 385 -22.15 -9.58 23.33
C VAL A 385 -22.84 -10.94 23.43
N THR A 386 -24.07 -11.04 22.93
CA THR A 386 -24.83 -12.29 22.82
C THR A 386 -25.22 -12.50 21.37
N GLU A 387 -24.67 -13.54 20.74
CA GLU A 387 -25.01 -13.90 19.36
C GLU A 387 -26.10 -14.98 19.32
N THR A 388 -27.10 -14.83 18.47
CA THR A 388 -28.18 -15.81 18.27
C THR A 388 -28.68 -15.74 16.83
N ASP A 389 -28.62 -16.89 16.13
CA ASP A 389 -29.24 -17.10 14.80
C ASP A 389 -28.97 -15.99 13.76
N GLY A 390 -27.72 -15.50 13.68
CA GLY A 390 -27.32 -14.47 12.70
C GLY A 390 -27.60 -13.04 13.15
N THR A 391 -28.04 -12.84 14.38
CA THR A 391 -28.15 -11.52 15.03
C THR A 391 -27.23 -11.46 16.24
N ALA A 392 -26.79 -10.27 16.61
CA ALA A 392 -26.00 -10.05 17.82
C ALA A 392 -26.58 -8.88 18.62
N THR A 393 -26.84 -9.14 19.90
CA THR A 393 -27.28 -8.13 20.86
C THR A 393 -26.14 -7.80 21.82
N VAL A 394 -25.87 -6.51 21.98
CA VAL A 394 -24.87 -5.99 22.91
C VAL A 394 -25.58 -5.26 24.04
N THR A 395 -25.14 -5.50 25.27
CA THR A 395 -25.49 -4.69 26.44
C THR A 395 -24.22 -4.11 27.05
N GLY A 396 -24.26 -2.85 27.47
CA GLY A 396 -23.07 -2.19 28.00
C GLY A 396 -23.35 -0.94 28.81
N VAL A 397 -22.29 -0.36 29.39
CA VAL A 397 -22.41 0.86 30.21
C VAL A 397 -21.21 1.78 30.00
N THR A 398 -21.45 3.03 29.61
CA THR A 398 -20.42 4.06 29.47
C THR A 398 -20.80 5.37 30.19
N GLY A 399 -19.96 6.40 30.21
CA GLY A 399 -20.29 7.68 30.88
C GLY A 399 -19.12 8.59 31.21
N ASN A 400 -19.37 9.77 31.78
CA ASN A 400 -18.35 10.74 32.23
C ASN A 400 -17.34 11.21 31.16
N GLY A 401 -17.68 11.17 29.88
CA GLY A 401 -16.74 11.50 28.80
C GLY A 401 -15.94 10.30 28.29
N TYR A 402 -16.22 9.09 28.79
CA TYR A 402 -15.73 7.86 28.19
C TYR A 402 -16.57 7.49 26.96
N THR A 403 -15.98 6.59 26.16
CA THR A 403 -16.52 6.12 24.90
C THR A 403 -16.49 4.60 24.90
N ASP A 404 -17.48 3.96 24.29
CA ASP A 404 -17.42 2.52 23.99
C ASP A 404 -17.49 2.33 22.48
N SER A 405 -16.78 1.34 21.95
CA SER A 405 -16.73 1.08 20.51
C SER A 405 -16.89 -0.41 20.19
N PHE A 406 -17.60 -0.69 19.11
CA PHE A 406 -17.93 -2.02 18.61
C PHE A 406 -17.75 -2.08 17.09
N ARG A 407 -17.29 -3.21 16.58
CA ARG A 407 -17.39 -3.57 15.16
C ARG A 407 -18.59 -4.47 14.98
N PHE A 408 -19.40 -4.25 13.96
CA PHE A 408 -20.53 -5.10 13.64
C PHE A 408 -20.68 -5.35 12.14
N GLU A 409 -21.27 -6.50 11.80
CA GLU A 409 -21.73 -6.80 10.45
C GLU A 409 -23.24 -6.51 10.35
N GLY A 410 -23.72 -6.23 9.14
CA GLY A 410 -25.12 -5.93 8.89
C GLY A 410 -25.53 -4.49 9.24
N ASP A 411 -26.79 -4.32 9.60
CA ASP A 411 -27.45 -3.09 9.98
C ASP A 411 -27.73 -3.06 11.49
N LEU A 412 -27.66 -1.86 12.06
CA LEU A 412 -28.15 -1.60 13.40
C LEU A 412 -29.67 -1.66 13.35
N THR A 413 -30.25 -2.69 13.95
CA THR A 413 -31.70 -2.98 13.88
C THR A 413 -32.44 -2.58 15.14
N ASP A 414 -31.73 -2.35 16.25
CA ASP A 414 -32.33 -1.89 17.50
C ASP A 414 -31.32 -1.09 18.33
N TRP A 415 -31.81 -0.08 19.03
CA TRP A 415 -31.00 0.75 19.93
C TRP A 415 -31.83 1.24 21.13
N THR A 416 -31.31 1.07 22.34
CA THR A 416 -31.86 1.65 23.55
C THR A 416 -30.77 2.21 24.46
N ALA A 417 -31.11 3.27 25.21
CA ALA A 417 -30.26 3.87 26.22
C ALA A 417 -31.07 4.28 27.46
N SER A 418 -30.46 4.22 28.65
CA SER A 418 -31.13 4.53 29.92
C SER A 418 -31.32 6.02 30.22
N VAL A 419 -30.74 6.89 29.38
CA VAL A 419 -30.82 8.35 29.49
C VAL A 419 -31.24 8.99 28.16
N ALA A 420 -31.58 10.27 28.17
CA ALA A 420 -31.91 11.01 26.96
C ALA A 420 -30.68 11.24 26.05
N SER A 421 -30.92 11.39 24.75
CA SER A 421 -29.89 11.57 23.72
C SER A 421 -29.09 12.87 23.84
N ASP A 422 -29.45 13.80 24.72
CA ASP A 422 -28.61 14.97 25.01
C ASP A 422 -27.37 14.64 25.88
N HIS A 423 -27.26 13.41 26.35
CA HIS A 423 -26.14 12.92 27.18
C HIS A 423 -25.13 12.03 26.44
N TYR A 424 -25.47 11.56 25.23
CA TYR A 424 -24.62 10.69 24.42
C TYR A 424 -24.78 10.95 22.92
N ARG A 425 -23.81 10.49 22.12
CA ARG A 425 -23.88 10.45 20.65
C ARG A 425 -23.62 9.03 20.20
N VAL A 426 -24.32 8.58 19.17
CA VAL A 426 -24.06 7.29 18.51
C VAL A 426 -23.52 7.60 17.14
N LEU A 427 -22.35 7.03 16.84
CA LEU A 427 -21.68 7.21 15.57
C LEU A 427 -21.56 5.86 14.88
N VAL A 428 -21.95 5.78 13.61
CA VAL A 428 -21.69 4.64 12.74
C VAL A 428 -20.67 5.08 11.70
N ASP A 429 -19.53 4.39 11.63
CA ASP A 429 -18.38 4.73 10.77
C ASP A 429 -17.89 6.19 10.93
N GLY A 430 -18.05 6.72 12.14
CA GLY A 430 -17.66 8.09 12.50
C GLY A 430 -18.70 9.16 12.17
N GLU A 431 -19.83 8.80 11.55
CA GLU A 431 -20.96 9.71 11.30
C GLU A 431 -22.01 9.57 12.41
N GLU A 432 -22.46 10.71 12.96
CA GLU A 432 -23.49 10.71 14.01
C GLU A 432 -24.86 10.37 13.43
N ILE A 433 -25.51 9.36 14.00
CA ILE A 433 -26.86 8.93 13.61
C ILE A 433 -27.89 9.32 14.67
N ASP A 434 -29.14 9.53 14.25
CA ASP A 434 -30.26 9.59 15.19
C ASP A 434 -30.68 8.18 15.61
N ALA A 435 -30.01 7.66 16.64
CA ALA A 435 -30.29 6.33 17.17
C ALA A 435 -31.66 6.23 17.88
N THR A 436 -32.41 7.32 18.05
CA THR A 436 -33.72 7.27 18.73
C THR A 436 -34.83 6.66 17.88
N GLY A 437 -34.63 6.54 16.56
CA GLY A 437 -35.53 5.87 15.62
C GLY A 437 -35.14 4.43 15.25
N VAL A 438 -33.93 3.98 15.62
CA VAL A 438 -33.44 2.65 15.23
C VAL A 438 -34.17 1.56 16.01
N GLY A 439 -34.84 0.65 15.29
CA GLY A 439 -35.73 -0.38 15.86
C GLY A 439 -37.13 0.11 16.23
N GLY A 440 -37.42 1.40 16.06
CA GLY A 440 -38.78 1.95 16.09
C GLY A 440 -39.51 1.74 14.76
N PRO A 441 -40.84 1.88 14.72
CA PRO A 441 -41.56 1.88 13.45
C PRO A 441 -41.14 3.09 12.60
N THR A 442 -40.79 2.83 11.34
CA THR A 442 -40.50 3.85 10.32
C THR A 442 -41.73 4.74 10.12
N THR A 443 -41.51 6.05 10.05
CA THR A 443 -42.59 7.02 9.82
C THR A 443 -42.60 7.49 8.37
N LEU A 444 -43.74 7.37 7.70
CA LEU A 444 -43.99 7.95 6.38
C LEU A 444 -44.96 9.12 6.54
N THR A 445 -44.62 10.31 6.04
CA THR A 445 -45.53 11.46 5.99
C THR A 445 -45.71 11.98 4.57
N VAL A 446 -46.96 12.20 4.17
CA VAL A 446 -47.33 12.81 2.89
C VAL A 446 -47.88 14.20 3.18
N GLU A 447 -47.09 15.24 2.96
CA GLU A 447 -47.50 16.64 3.20
C GLU A 447 -47.86 17.35 1.91
N THR A 448 -48.84 18.25 1.95
CA THR A 448 -49.20 19.12 0.82
C THR A 448 -49.23 20.58 1.25
N ASP A 449 -49.02 21.49 0.30
CA ASP A 449 -49.18 22.92 0.55
C ASP A 449 -50.67 23.34 0.48
N ALA A 450 -50.99 24.50 1.06
CA ALA A 450 -52.36 25.01 1.14
C ALA A 450 -53.07 25.14 -0.22
N ASP A 451 -52.29 25.35 -1.29
CA ASP A 451 -52.76 25.55 -2.66
C ASP A 451 -52.62 24.28 -3.54
N SER A 452 -52.03 23.19 -3.03
CA SER A 452 -51.86 21.93 -3.75
C SER A 452 -53.21 21.27 -4.09
N PRO A 453 -53.30 20.56 -5.23
CA PRO A 453 -54.46 19.72 -5.56
C PRO A 453 -54.64 18.59 -4.54
N ALA A 454 -55.73 17.83 -4.69
CA ALA A 454 -55.85 16.58 -3.97
C ALA A 454 -54.85 15.58 -4.57
N VAL A 455 -54.13 14.88 -3.70
CA VAL A 455 -53.09 13.90 -4.01
C VAL A 455 -53.63 12.53 -3.60
N SER A 456 -53.98 11.70 -4.58
CA SER A 456 -54.30 10.29 -4.34
C SER A 456 -53.00 9.50 -4.41
N TYR A 457 -52.68 8.76 -3.36
CA TYR A 457 -51.44 8.00 -3.27
C TYR A 457 -51.69 6.53 -2.92
N GLU A 458 -50.73 5.69 -3.29
CA GLU A 458 -50.66 4.29 -2.89
C GLU A 458 -49.21 3.87 -2.65
N PHE A 459 -48.98 3.12 -1.58
CA PHE A 459 -47.67 2.54 -1.26
C PHE A 459 -47.81 1.16 -0.62
N SER A 460 -46.73 0.38 -0.60
CA SER A 460 -46.70 -0.87 0.16
C SER A 460 -45.39 -1.07 0.90
N VAL A 461 -45.45 -1.83 2.01
CA VAL A 461 -44.33 -2.14 2.89
C VAL A 461 -44.25 -3.65 3.15
N ASP A 462 -43.06 -4.21 3.36
CA ASP A 462 -42.85 -5.63 3.74
C ASP A 462 -42.99 -5.87 5.25
N GLY A 463 -43.98 -5.23 5.86
CA GLY A 463 -44.27 -5.38 7.28
C GLY A 463 -45.64 -4.84 7.67
N THR A 464 -45.82 -4.62 8.96
CA THR A 464 -47.08 -4.07 9.47
C THR A 464 -47.12 -2.56 9.29
N VAL A 465 -48.30 -1.99 9.02
CA VAL A 465 -48.48 -0.53 8.95
C VAL A 465 -49.66 -0.13 9.83
N SER A 466 -49.47 0.97 10.54
CA SER A 466 -50.45 1.61 11.38
C SER A 466 -50.51 3.10 11.04
N ARG A 467 -51.59 3.75 11.48
CA ARG A 467 -51.80 5.18 11.23
C ARG A 467 -51.11 5.97 12.33
N GLY A 468 -50.32 6.97 11.95
CA GLY A 468 -49.62 7.83 12.91
C GLY A 468 -50.52 8.90 13.56
N PRO A 469 -49.98 9.73 14.45
CA PRO A 469 -50.75 10.72 15.21
C PRO A 469 -51.36 11.88 14.39
N THR A 470 -50.76 12.33 13.28
CA THR A 470 -51.40 13.35 12.42
C THR A 470 -52.45 12.76 11.46
N ALA A 471 -52.45 11.44 11.31
CA ALA A 471 -53.39 10.61 10.60
C ALA A 471 -54.76 10.62 11.31
N GLU A 472 -54.79 11.01 12.58
CA GLU A 472 -56.05 11.24 13.29
C GLU A 472 -56.38 12.73 13.46
N GLY A 473 -55.57 13.65 12.91
CA GLY A 473 -55.63 15.09 13.20
C GLY A 473 -55.92 16.04 12.03
N GLY A 474 -55.62 15.65 10.78
CA GLY A 474 -55.95 16.43 9.57
C GLY A 474 -57.31 16.04 8.99
N SER A 475 -58.11 16.98 8.47
CA SER A 475 -59.49 16.71 7.99
C SER A 475 -59.60 15.87 6.69
N SER A 476 -58.64 14.99 6.36
CA SER A 476 -58.63 14.11 5.17
C SER A 476 -58.59 12.59 5.47
N ILE A 477 -58.07 12.12 6.60
CA ILE A 477 -57.63 10.72 6.79
C ILE A 477 -58.77 9.69 7.08
N ALA A 478 -60.03 10.10 7.03
CA ALA A 478 -61.14 9.16 7.22
C ALA A 478 -61.29 8.14 6.06
N SER A 479 -60.57 8.32 4.94
CA SER A 479 -60.70 7.50 3.72
C SER A 479 -59.55 6.53 3.46
N ASP A 480 -58.44 6.60 4.20
CA ASP A 480 -57.25 5.82 3.83
C ASP A 480 -57.45 4.34 4.17
N THR A 481 -57.06 3.46 3.28
CA THR A 481 -57.31 2.03 3.40
C THR A 481 -55.98 1.30 3.54
N ILE A 482 -55.79 0.63 4.67
CA ILE A 482 -54.72 -0.35 4.88
C ILE A 482 -55.28 -1.73 4.53
N SER A 483 -54.61 -2.45 3.65
CA SER A 483 -55.00 -3.80 3.20
C SER A 483 -53.77 -4.68 2.95
N GLY A 484 -53.91 -6.00 3.05
CA GLY A 484 -52.74 -6.90 3.02
C GLY A 484 -52.13 -7.08 4.42
N GLU A 485 -51.37 -8.17 4.58
CA GLU A 485 -50.67 -8.49 5.85
C GLU A 485 -49.15 -8.51 5.65
N ASP A 486 -48.67 -8.95 4.47
CA ASP A 486 -47.26 -8.89 4.06
C ASP A 486 -47.17 -9.20 2.53
N PRO A 487 -46.91 -8.20 1.66
CA PRO A 487 -46.76 -6.79 2.00
C PRO A 487 -48.11 -6.14 2.38
N ALA A 488 -48.07 -5.16 3.29
CA ALA A 488 -49.21 -4.29 3.57
C ALA A 488 -49.25 -3.14 2.56
N THR A 489 -50.42 -2.84 2.02
CA THR A 489 -50.68 -1.77 1.05
C THR A 489 -51.58 -0.71 1.67
N VAL A 490 -51.18 0.55 1.51
CA VAL A 490 -51.92 1.73 1.93
C VAL A 490 -52.32 2.52 0.70
N SER A 491 -53.61 2.83 0.56
CA SER A 491 -54.10 3.79 -0.43
C SER A 491 -54.83 4.93 0.28
N GLY A 492 -54.50 6.18 -0.04
CA GLY A 492 -55.03 7.35 0.65
C GLY A 492 -55.17 8.58 -0.22
N VAL A 493 -55.72 9.65 0.35
CA VAL A 493 -55.86 10.95 -0.33
C VAL A 493 -55.61 12.11 0.63
N THR A 494 -54.63 12.97 0.32
CA THR A 494 -54.36 14.21 1.05
C THR A 494 -54.45 15.45 0.15
N GLY A 495 -54.22 16.67 0.67
CA GLY A 495 -54.25 17.91 -0.13
C GLY A 495 -54.55 19.18 0.67
N ARG A 496 -54.39 20.35 0.07
CA ARG A 496 -54.78 21.67 0.64
C ARG A 496 -54.16 22.00 2.00
N GLY A 497 -52.91 21.65 2.23
CA GLY A 497 -52.21 21.97 3.48
C GLY A 497 -52.36 20.90 4.55
N TYR A 498 -52.96 19.75 4.22
CA TYR A 498 -53.04 18.60 5.13
C TYR A 498 -51.86 17.66 4.92
N ALA A 499 -51.67 16.80 5.92
CA ALA A 499 -50.67 15.75 5.93
C ALA A 499 -51.31 14.45 6.40
N ASP A 500 -50.86 13.34 5.83
CA ASP A 500 -51.20 11.98 6.28
C ASP A 500 -49.90 11.29 6.70
N ASP A 501 -49.89 10.61 7.85
CA ASP A 501 -48.72 9.90 8.39
C ASP A 501 -49.03 8.46 8.78
N PHE A 502 -48.02 7.62 8.61
CA PHE A 502 -48.08 6.19 8.85
C PHE A 502 -46.84 5.76 9.61
N GLU A 503 -47.01 4.81 10.51
CA GLU A 503 -45.94 4.12 11.22
C GLU A 503 -45.90 2.69 10.67
N PHE A 504 -44.78 2.23 10.15
CA PHE A 504 -44.64 0.88 9.60
C PHE A 504 -43.37 0.17 10.04
N GLU A 505 -43.43 -1.15 10.10
CA GLU A 505 -42.26 -2.02 10.21
C GLU A 505 -41.81 -2.44 8.80
N GLY A 506 -40.51 -2.64 8.60
CA GLY A 506 -39.95 -3.08 7.33
C GLY A 506 -39.55 -1.94 6.38
N THR A 507 -39.49 -2.25 5.10
CA THR A 507 -39.05 -1.37 4.01
C THR A 507 -40.23 -0.91 3.14
N LEU A 508 -40.11 0.28 2.58
CA LEU A 508 -41.05 0.81 1.60
C LEU A 508 -40.76 0.18 0.23
N LEU A 509 -41.70 -0.61 -0.28
CA LEU A 509 -41.52 -1.42 -1.50
C LEU A 509 -41.92 -0.71 -2.78
N ASN A 510 -42.84 0.24 -2.69
CA ASN A 510 -43.26 1.08 -3.81
C ASN A 510 -44.00 2.32 -3.32
N TRP A 511 -44.04 3.31 -4.20
CA TRP A 511 -44.83 4.51 -4.04
C TRP A 511 -45.47 4.92 -5.38
N SER A 512 -46.68 5.48 -5.32
CA SER A 512 -47.31 6.12 -6.48
C SER A 512 -48.25 7.23 -6.04
N ALA A 513 -48.37 8.28 -6.87
CA ALA A 513 -49.31 9.37 -6.70
C ALA A 513 -49.94 9.75 -8.06
N ASP A 514 -51.14 10.34 -8.04
CA ASP A 514 -51.86 10.78 -9.25
C ASP A 514 -51.49 12.19 -9.74
N VAL A 515 -50.54 12.85 -9.06
CA VAL A 515 -50.01 14.18 -9.37
C VAL A 515 -48.47 14.15 -9.46
N ASP A 516 -47.91 15.23 -10.00
CA ASP A 516 -46.46 15.43 -10.07
C ASP A 516 -45.86 15.65 -8.66
N ALA A 517 -44.59 15.26 -8.48
CA ALA A 517 -43.90 15.28 -7.19
C ALA A 517 -43.69 16.69 -6.60
N ASP A 518 -43.85 17.75 -7.39
CA ASP A 518 -43.81 19.13 -6.91
C ASP A 518 -45.09 19.59 -6.20
N GLU A 519 -46.15 18.77 -6.22
CA GLU A 519 -47.43 19.07 -5.57
C GLU A 519 -47.52 18.53 -4.12
N TYR A 520 -46.56 17.71 -3.67
CA TYR A 520 -46.47 17.15 -2.33
C TYR A 520 -45.03 17.04 -1.83
N ARG A 521 -44.84 16.78 -0.53
CA ARG A 521 -43.58 16.38 0.08
C ARG A 521 -43.77 15.01 0.70
N LEU A 522 -42.93 14.05 0.30
CA LEU A 522 -42.87 12.74 0.92
C LEU A 522 -41.73 12.76 1.93
N LEU A 523 -42.03 12.43 3.19
CA LEU A 523 -41.03 12.37 4.24
C LEU A 523 -40.93 10.96 4.79
N LEU A 524 -39.72 10.44 4.89
CA LEU A 524 -39.39 9.22 5.60
C LEU A 524 -38.56 9.60 6.83
N ASP A 525 -39.05 9.26 8.03
CA ASP A 525 -38.42 9.64 9.30
C ASP A 525 -38.13 11.15 9.44
N GLY A 526 -39.01 11.96 8.85
CA GLY A 526 -38.92 13.42 8.86
C GLY A 526 -37.99 14.00 7.79
N GLU A 527 -37.33 13.18 6.99
CA GLU A 527 -36.47 13.60 5.89
C GLU A 527 -37.20 13.54 4.55
N THR A 528 -37.04 14.56 3.70
CA THR A 528 -37.69 14.58 2.38
C THR A 528 -37.01 13.58 1.44
N VAL A 529 -37.80 12.67 0.86
CA VAL A 529 -37.35 11.66 -0.11
C VAL A 529 -37.92 11.96 -1.49
N ASP A 530 -37.13 11.70 -2.55
CA ASP A 530 -37.60 11.81 -3.93
C ASP A 530 -38.45 10.56 -4.26
N PRO A 531 -39.75 10.72 -4.60
CA PRO A 531 -40.63 9.60 -4.95
C PRO A 531 -40.15 8.73 -6.11
N SER A 532 -39.21 9.21 -6.93
CA SER A 532 -38.64 8.45 -8.05
C SER A 532 -37.49 7.52 -7.67
N GLU A 533 -37.00 7.61 -6.42
CA GLU A 533 -35.97 6.74 -5.85
C GLU A 533 -36.56 5.52 -5.12
N ILE A 534 -37.90 5.44 -5.02
CA ILE A 534 -38.69 4.34 -4.46
C ILE A 534 -39.32 3.54 -5.61
#